data_AF-A0A959GMF0-F1
#
_entry.id   AF-A0A959GMF0-F1
#
_cell.length_a   1.000
_cell.length_b   1.000
_cell.length_c   1.000
_cell.angle_alpha   90.00
_cell.angle_beta   90.00
_cell.angle_gamma   90.00
#
_symmetry.space_group_name_H-M   'P 1'
#
loop_
_entity.id
_entity.type
_entity.pdbx_description
1 polymer ?
#
loop_
_entity_poly.entity_id
_entity_poly.type
_entity_poly.pdbx_seq_one_letter_code
_entity_poly.pdbx_strand_id
1 'polypeptide(L)'
;APELIDFPASFSRARPDTVGKQVSAKSNLNIQAFADQLLLQHFSPIGVLVNEHGDIIYTSGRTGKYLEPSVGKANLNIFAMLREGLRNEFPAAFRKAVKTKKTVVLHHIQVVANGDRETINVTIQWIDKPAPLNGKVMIVFTDVPDNDNIKLSKNAGKKSLNDIENSKLERELQRLREEMQSALEEMQTSEEELKTTNEELQSTNEELQSTNEELTTSKEEMQSMNEELQTLNAELQSKIDDFSRVDNDMKNLLNSTDIATLFL
;
A
#
# COMPACT_ATOMS: atom_id res chain seq x y z
N ALA A 1 -60.13 33.21 -70.38
CA ALA A 1 -60.84 32.16 -69.63
C ALA A 1 -60.65 30.83 -70.35
N PRO A 2 -60.65 29.67 -69.68
CA PRO A 2 -60.31 29.34 -68.30
C PRO A 2 -59.35 28.11 -68.21
N GLU A 3 -59.06 27.69 -66.98
CA GLU A 3 -58.36 26.46 -66.55
C GLU A 3 -58.99 25.16 -67.07
N LEU A 4 -58.23 24.06 -67.01
CA LEU A 4 -58.68 22.81 -66.37
C LEU A 4 -57.49 21.86 -66.10
N ILE A 5 -57.30 21.59 -64.81
CA ILE A 5 -56.56 20.46 -64.24
C ILE A 5 -57.48 19.22 -64.38
N ASP A 6 -56.96 18.05 -64.78
CA ASP A 6 -57.27 16.81 -64.04
C ASP A 6 -56.32 15.63 -64.33
N PHE A 7 -56.15 14.83 -63.27
CA PHE A 7 -55.35 13.64 -62.95
C PHE A 7 -55.77 12.33 -63.70
N PRO A 8 -55.40 11.07 -63.29
CA PRO A 8 -54.19 10.45 -62.71
C PRO A 8 -53.80 9.05 -63.34
N ALA A 9 -52.82 8.37 -62.72
CA ALA A 9 -52.84 6.94 -62.30
C ALA A 9 -52.32 5.78 -63.21
N SER A 10 -51.20 5.19 -62.75
CA SER A 10 -51.01 3.74 -62.44
C SER A 10 -50.58 2.71 -63.51
N PHE A 11 -49.88 1.67 -62.98
CA PHE A 11 -49.47 0.33 -63.49
C PHE A 11 -47.97 0.20 -63.89
N SER A 12 -47.05 -0.39 -63.08
CA SER A 12 -46.83 -1.81 -62.68
C SER A 12 -46.79 -2.80 -63.85
N ARG A 13 -45.68 -3.50 -64.19
CA ARG A 13 -44.96 -4.66 -63.57
C ARG A 13 -43.68 -4.90 -64.44
N ALA A 14 -42.56 -5.51 -64.04
CA ALA A 14 -42.33 -6.82 -63.41
C ALA A 14 -40.87 -7.00 -62.90
N ARG A 15 -40.67 -7.88 -61.91
CA ARG A 15 -39.41 -8.47 -61.38
C ARG A 15 -39.17 -9.87 -62.03
N PRO A 16 -38.16 -10.72 -61.69
CA PRO A 16 -36.96 -10.60 -60.80
C PRO A 16 -35.64 -11.06 -61.51
N ASP A 17 -34.45 -10.90 -60.93
CA ASP A 17 -33.79 -12.08 -60.34
C ASP A 17 -32.75 -11.78 -59.23
N THR A 18 -32.72 -12.78 -58.35
CA THR A 18 -32.05 -12.92 -57.06
C THR A 18 -30.53 -12.70 -57.01
N VAL A 19 -30.08 -11.84 -56.09
CA VAL A 19 -28.85 -12.07 -55.31
C VAL A 19 -29.10 -11.69 -53.83
N GLY A 20 -28.99 -12.70 -52.96
CA GLY A 20 -28.35 -12.56 -51.65
C GLY A 20 -29.02 -11.66 -50.62
N LYS A 21 -30.05 -12.21 -49.97
CA LYS A 21 -30.58 -11.74 -48.69
C LYS A 21 -29.50 -11.80 -47.59
N GLN A 22 -29.01 -10.65 -47.13
CA GLN A 22 -28.53 -10.45 -45.75
C GLN A 22 -28.90 -9.05 -45.26
N VAL A 23 -30.20 -8.86 -44.99
CA VAL A 23 -30.65 -7.85 -44.04
C VAL A 23 -30.77 -8.55 -42.70
N SER A 24 -29.76 -8.43 -41.85
CA SER A 24 -29.94 -8.44 -40.39
C SER A 24 -28.64 -8.08 -39.67
N ALA A 25 -28.76 -7.18 -38.69
CA ALA A 25 -27.89 -7.03 -37.52
C ALA A 25 -26.73 -6.00 -37.53
N LYS A 26 -26.97 -4.73 -37.89
CA LYS A 26 -26.02 -3.63 -37.54
C LYS A 26 -26.65 -2.30 -37.07
N SER A 27 -27.88 -2.29 -36.56
CA SER A 27 -28.48 -1.06 -35.97
C SER A 27 -28.63 -1.09 -34.44
N ASN A 28 -28.43 -2.23 -33.78
CA ASN A 28 -28.57 -2.35 -32.33
C ASN A 28 -27.29 -1.97 -31.53
N LEU A 29 -26.14 -1.84 -32.20
CA LEU A 29 -24.86 -1.56 -31.54
C LEU A 29 -24.63 -0.08 -31.20
N ASN A 30 -25.44 0.85 -31.75
CA ASN A 30 -25.16 2.28 -31.62
C ASN A 30 -26.00 2.98 -30.53
N ILE A 31 -27.25 2.56 -30.32
CA ILE A 31 -28.10 3.18 -29.29
C ILE A 31 -27.54 2.92 -27.89
N GLN A 32 -27.01 1.71 -27.65
CA GLN A 32 -26.34 1.38 -26.38
C GLN A 32 -25.10 2.26 -26.16
N ALA A 33 -24.23 2.40 -27.16
CA ALA A 33 -23.04 3.25 -27.06
C ALA A 33 -23.37 4.74 -26.84
N PHE A 34 -24.38 5.27 -27.55
CA PHE A 34 -24.84 6.64 -27.32
C PHE A 34 -25.51 6.83 -25.95
N ALA A 35 -26.26 5.83 -25.49
CA ALA A 35 -26.84 5.84 -24.15
C ALA A 35 -25.76 5.80 -23.07
N ASP A 36 -24.75 4.93 -23.21
CA ASP A 36 -23.60 4.84 -22.31
C ASP A 36 -22.80 6.16 -22.30
N GLN A 37 -22.61 6.79 -23.46
CA GLN A 37 -21.95 8.09 -23.56
C GLN A 37 -22.77 9.20 -22.88
N LEU A 38 -24.09 9.23 -23.06
CA LEU A 38 -24.97 10.18 -22.38
C LEU A 38 -25.01 9.94 -20.86
N LEU A 39 -25.00 8.67 -20.43
CA LEU A 39 -24.91 8.30 -19.02
C LEU A 39 -23.58 8.74 -18.43
N LEU A 40 -22.46 8.55 -19.13
CA LEU A 40 -21.16 9.05 -18.69
C LEU A 40 -21.10 10.58 -18.68
N GLN A 41 -21.78 11.28 -19.59
CA GLN A 41 -21.73 12.74 -19.64
C GLN A 41 -22.62 13.41 -18.58
N HIS A 42 -23.79 12.85 -18.29
CA HIS A 42 -24.78 13.47 -17.40
C HIS A 42 -24.89 12.83 -16.03
N PHE A 43 -24.52 11.55 -15.90
CA PHE A 43 -24.68 10.77 -14.68
C PHE A 43 -23.36 10.16 -14.18
N SER A 44 -22.23 10.40 -14.85
CA SER A 44 -20.93 10.04 -14.27
C SER A 44 -20.70 10.91 -13.03
N PRO A 45 -20.32 10.29 -11.91
CA PRO A 45 -19.88 11.05 -10.77
C PRO A 45 -18.61 11.84 -11.12
N ILE A 46 -18.42 12.98 -10.45
CA ILE A 46 -17.24 13.81 -10.64
C ILE A 46 -16.07 13.09 -9.97
N GLY A 47 -15.02 12.81 -10.73
CA GLY A 47 -13.94 11.99 -10.21
C GLY A 47 -12.61 12.21 -10.90
N VAL A 48 -11.54 11.79 -10.23
CA VAL A 48 -10.17 11.93 -10.70
C VAL A 48 -9.43 10.64 -10.46
N LEU A 49 -8.75 10.16 -11.48
CA LEU A 49 -7.84 9.03 -11.39
C LEU A 49 -6.43 9.53 -11.19
N VAL A 50 -5.75 9.05 -10.15
CA VAL A 50 -4.38 9.43 -9.82
C VAL A 50 -3.46 8.20 -9.68
N ASN A 51 -2.16 8.44 -9.81
CA ASN A 51 -1.15 7.46 -9.43
C ASN A 51 -0.93 7.43 -7.89
N GLU A 52 -0.03 6.57 -7.42
CA GLU A 52 0.32 6.45 -6.00
C GLU A 52 0.94 7.73 -5.40
N HIS A 53 1.53 8.57 -6.24
CA HIS A 53 2.14 9.85 -5.87
C HIS A 53 1.15 11.03 -5.89
N GLY A 54 -0.10 10.79 -6.32
CA GLY A 54 -1.14 11.81 -6.45
C GLY A 54 -1.13 12.59 -7.75
N ASP A 55 -0.35 12.20 -8.76
CA ASP A 55 -0.39 12.83 -10.08
C ASP A 55 -1.64 12.41 -10.83
N ILE A 56 -2.33 13.39 -11.39
CA ILE A 56 -3.61 13.22 -12.07
C ILE A 56 -3.38 12.63 -13.46
N ILE A 57 -3.98 11.47 -13.72
CA ILE A 57 -3.93 10.77 -14.99
C ILE A 57 -5.19 11.05 -15.82
N TYR A 58 -6.35 11.11 -15.16
CA TYR A 58 -7.62 11.32 -15.81
C TYR A 58 -8.60 12.08 -14.92
N THR A 59 -9.41 12.96 -15.52
CA THR A 59 -10.48 13.69 -14.86
C THR A 59 -11.80 13.38 -15.52
N SER A 60 -12.81 13.08 -14.71
CA SER A 60 -14.20 12.87 -15.13
C SER A 60 -15.08 13.98 -14.56
N GLY A 61 -15.85 14.64 -15.43
CA GLY A 61 -16.78 15.71 -15.05
C GLY A 61 -16.09 17.04 -14.72
N ARG A 62 -16.85 17.95 -14.09
CA ARG A 62 -16.40 19.30 -13.74
C ARG A 62 -15.77 19.33 -12.35
N THR A 63 -14.45 19.24 -12.28
CA THR A 63 -13.70 19.21 -11.01
C THR A 63 -13.45 20.59 -10.39
N GLY A 64 -13.77 21.68 -11.08
CA GLY A 64 -13.44 23.06 -10.66
C GLY A 64 -13.99 23.48 -9.29
N LYS A 65 -15.03 22.80 -8.80
CA LYS A 65 -15.59 22.99 -7.46
C LYS A 65 -14.70 22.46 -6.34
N TYR A 66 -13.84 21.49 -6.63
CA TYR A 66 -13.02 20.79 -5.63
C TYR A 66 -11.52 20.98 -5.90
N LEU A 67 -11.16 21.14 -7.17
CA LEU A 67 -9.81 21.29 -7.66
C LEU A 67 -9.63 22.62 -8.38
N GLU A 68 -8.55 23.33 -8.08
CA GLU A 68 -8.13 24.54 -8.76
C GLU A 68 -6.63 24.47 -9.10
N PRO A 69 -6.19 24.96 -10.28
CA PRO A 69 -4.76 24.97 -10.61
C PRO A 69 -3.98 25.81 -9.60
N SER A 70 -2.89 25.26 -9.05
CA SER A 70 -1.98 26.00 -8.18
C SER A 70 -1.29 27.15 -8.93
N VAL A 71 -1.15 28.31 -8.30
CA VAL A 71 -0.35 29.44 -8.85
C VAL A 71 1.13 29.06 -8.98
N GLY A 72 1.73 29.37 -10.13
CA GLY A 72 3.15 29.14 -10.39
C GLY A 72 3.42 28.11 -11.48
N LYS A 73 4.38 27.20 -11.25
CA LYS A 73 4.74 26.14 -12.22
C LYS A 73 3.56 25.18 -12.39
N ALA A 74 3.27 24.81 -13.64
CA ALA A 74 2.23 23.84 -13.96
C ALA A 74 2.52 22.51 -13.24
N ASN A 75 1.63 22.13 -12.33
CA ASN A 75 1.70 20.87 -11.59
C ASN A 75 0.32 20.21 -11.60
N LEU A 76 0.23 19.02 -12.21
CA LEU A 76 -0.99 18.22 -12.26
C LEU A 76 -1.02 17.19 -11.13
N ASN A 77 -0.80 17.66 -9.91
CA ASN A 77 -0.85 16.83 -8.71
C ASN A 77 -2.06 17.20 -7.87
N ILE A 78 -2.79 16.18 -7.43
CA ILE A 78 -4.04 16.35 -6.68
C ILE A 78 -3.83 17.22 -5.44
N PHE A 79 -2.76 17.00 -4.67
CA PHE A 79 -2.51 17.72 -3.43
C PHE A 79 -2.27 19.21 -3.64
N ALA A 80 -1.62 19.57 -4.76
CA ALA A 80 -1.42 20.96 -5.14
C ALA A 80 -2.71 21.62 -5.63
N MET A 81 -3.61 20.83 -6.21
CA MET A 81 -4.85 21.33 -6.81
C MET A 81 -6.05 21.35 -5.84
N LEU A 82 -5.96 20.75 -4.65
CA LEU A 82 -7.07 20.77 -3.69
C LEU A 82 -7.40 22.20 -3.25
N ARG A 83 -8.70 22.54 -3.29
CA ARG A 83 -9.24 23.75 -2.66
C ARG A 83 -9.13 23.70 -1.14
N GLU A 84 -9.26 24.87 -0.52
CA GLU A 84 -9.37 25.02 0.93
C GLU A 84 -10.56 24.21 1.48
N GLY A 85 -10.34 23.55 2.61
CA GLY A 85 -11.25 22.55 3.19
C GLY A 85 -10.75 21.12 3.00
N LEU A 86 -10.30 20.76 1.79
CA LEU A 86 -9.81 19.41 1.51
C LEU A 86 -8.33 19.20 1.92
N ARG A 87 -7.53 20.26 1.99
CA ARG A 87 -6.06 20.16 2.21
C ARG A 87 -5.65 19.49 3.53
N ASN A 88 -6.52 19.49 4.54
CA ASN A 88 -6.18 18.93 5.86
C ASN A 88 -6.54 17.45 5.96
N GLU A 89 -7.77 17.08 5.59
CA GLU A 89 -8.29 15.72 5.79
C GLU A 89 -7.95 14.79 4.63
N PHE A 90 -7.89 15.31 3.40
CA PHE A 90 -7.63 14.51 2.21
C PHE A 90 -6.27 13.79 2.23
N PRO A 91 -5.14 14.42 2.61
CA PRO A 91 -3.84 13.72 2.59
C PRO A 91 -3.76 12.54 3.57
N ALA A 92 -4.44 12.63 4.71
CA ALA A 92 -4.51 11.52 5.67
C ALA A 92 -5.34 10.37 5.10
N ALA A 93 -6.52 10.68 4.54
CA ALA A 93 -7.39 9.68 3.93
C ALA A 93 -6.75 9.02 2.70
N PHE A 94 -6.05 9.78 1.87
CA PHE A 94 -5.34 9.27 0.70
C PHE A 94 -4.24 8.27 1.09
N ARG A 95 -3.39 8.65 2.05
CA ARG A 95 -2.34 7.74 2.56
C ARG A 95 -2.94 6.47 3.18
N LYS A 96 -4.06 6.60 3.90
CA LYS A 96 -4.80 5.44 4.44
C LYS A 96 -5.31 4.54 3.32
N ALA A 97 -5.92 5.09 2.27
CA ALA A 97 -6.43 4.32 1.13
C ALA A 97 -5.31 3.57 0.37
N VAL A 98 -4.17 4.23 0.13
CA VAL A 98 -3.00 3.61 -0.51
C VAL A 98 -2.38 2.52 0.36
N LYS A 99 -2.17 2.77 1.65
CA LYS A 99 -1.56 1.79 2.57
C LYS A 99 -2.45 0.56 2.79
N THR A 100 -3.75 0.79 3.00
CA THR A 100 -4.70 -0.30 3.30
C THR A 100 -5.26 -0.99 2.05
N LYS A 101 -5.07 -0.38 0.87
CA LYS A 101 -5.69 -0.80 -0.40
C LYS A 101 -7.21 -0.97 -0.30
N LYS A 102 -7.85 -0.20 0.56
CA LYS A 102 -9.31 -0.20 0.80
C LYS A 102 -9.91 1.15 0.44
N THR A 103 -11.22 1.14 0.23
CA THR A 103 -11.99 2.37 0.04
C THR A 103 -12.08 3.15 1.35
N VAL A 104 -11.75 4.44 1.30
CA VAL A 104 -11.88 5.39 2.40
C VAL A 104 -12.86 6.48 1.99
N VAL A 105 -13.85 6.77 2.83
CA VAL A 105 -14.86 7.80 2.56
C VAL A 105 -14.74 8.89 3.62
N LEU A 106 -14.57 10.13 3.15
CA LEU A 106 -14.65 11.34 3.95
C LEU A 106 -16.08 11.90 3.83
N HIS A 107 -16.70 12.16 4.96
CA HIS A 107 -18.08 12.65 5.03
C HIS A 107 -18.11 14.10 5.52
N HIS A 108 -19.03 14.90 4.97
CA HIS A 108 -19.31 16.28 5.39
C HIS A 108 -18.11 17.24 5.35
N ILE A 109 -17.28 17.14 4.30
CA ILE A 109 -16.17 18.07 4.10
C ILE A 109 -16.70 19.39 3.59
N GLN A 110 -16.39 20.48 4.28
CA GLN A 110 -16.72 21.83 3.83
C GLN A 110 -15.65 22.33 2.85
N VAL A 111 -16.06 22.66 1.64
CA VAL A 111 -15.20 23.26 0.62
C VAL A 111 -15.69 24.68 0.33
N VAL A 112 -14.74 25.61 0.23
CA VAL A 112 -15.04 26.98 -0.18
C VAL A 112 -14.88 27.08 -1.70
N ALA A 113 -15.98 27.16 -2.42
CA ALA A 113 -16.01 27.33 -3.87
C ALA A 113 -16.65 28.67 -4.21
N ASN A 114 -15.91 29.57 -4.86
CA ASN A 114 -16.40 30.88 -5.31
C ASN A 114 -17.04 31.76 -4.21
N GLY A 115 -16.67 31.56 -2.94
CA GLY A 115 -17.19 32.31 -1.79
C GLY A 115 -18.32 31.62 -1.03
N ASP A 116 -18.93 30.58 -1.59
CA ASP A 116 -19.96 29.77 -0.93
C ASP A 116 -19.33 28.54 -0.27
N ARG A 117 -19.89 28.15 0.89
CA ARG A 117 -19.52 26.90 1.57
C ARG A 117 -20.42 25.78 1.07
N GLU A 118 -19.84 24.78 0.44
CA GLU A 118 -20.54 23.55 0.04
C GLU A 118 -20.05 22.38 0.88
N THR A 119 -20.97 21.50 1.25
CA THR A 119 -20.66 20.26 1.98
C THR A 119 -20.62 19.10 1.01
N ILE A 120 -19.52 18.35 1.02
CA ILE A 120 -19.26 17.27 0.06
C ILE A 120 -18.79 16.00 0.77
N ASN A 121 -19.01 14.86 0.12
CA ASN A 121 -18.33 13.63 0.48
C ASN A 121 -17.27 13.30 -0.56
N VAL A 122 -16.15 12.74 -0.09
CA VAL A 122 -15.03 12.32 -0.96
C VAL A 122 -14.77 10.85 -0.74
N THR A 123 -14.85 10.07 -1.80
CA THR A 123 -14.52 8.63 -1.78
C THR A 123 -13.17 8.43 -2.45
N ILE A 124 -12.23 7.81 -1.75
CA ILE A 124 -10.89 7.47 -2.25
C ILE A 124 -10.81 5.96 -2.31
N GLN A 125 -10.66 5.41 -3.52
CA GLN A 125 -10.69 3.98 -3.77
C GLN A 125 -9.44 3.53 -4.52
N TRP A 126 -8.74 2.56 -3.95
CA TRP A 126 -7.67 1.85 -4.64
C TRP A 126 -8.24 0.90 -5.70
N ILE A 127 -7.60 0.86 -6.88
CA ILE A 127 -8.00 0.03 -8.01
C ILE A 127 -6.91 -1.03 -8.27
N ASP A 128 -7.27 -2.31 -8.10
CA ASP A 128 -6.40 -3.44 -8.45
C ASP A 128 -6.75 -4.04 -9.82
N LYS A 129 -7.99 -3.85 -10.28
CA LYS A 129 -8.51 -4.41 -11.54
C LYS A 129 -9.40 -3.40 -12.25
N PRO A 130 -9.41 -3.39 -13.60
CA PRO A 130 -8.65 -4.24 -14.52
C PRO A 130 -7.16 -3.84 -14.64
N ALA A 131 -6.32 -4.72 -15.20
CA ALA A 131 -4.86 -4.56 -15.31
C ALA A 131 -4.33 -3.15 -15.72
N PRO A 132 -4.92 -2.43 -16.70
CA PRO A 132 -4.44 -1.08 -17.05
C PRO A 132 -4.63 -0.04 -15.94
N LEU A 133 -5.54 -0.28 -14.99
CA LEU A 133 -5.82 0.59 -13.85
C LEU A 133 -5.20 0.07 -12.55
N ASN A 134 -4.42 -1.01 -12.61
CA ASN A 134 -3.77 -1.56 -11.43
C ASN A 134 -2.77 -0.55 -10.84
N GLY A 135 -2.77 -0.42 -9.52
CA GLY A 135 -1.94 0.56 -8.82
C GLY A 135 -2.37 2.00 -9.07
N LYS A 136 -3.68 2.23 -9.22
CA LYS A 136 -4.27 3.57 -9.39
C LYS A 136 -5.32 3.82 -8.33
N VAL A 137 -5.58 5.09 -8.07
CA VAL A 137 -6.57 5.52 -7.09
C VAL A 137 -7.64 6.34 -7.78
N MET A 138 -8.90 5.91 -7.65
CA MET A 138 -10.05 6.70 -8.05
C MET A 138 -10.49 7.57 -6.87
N ILE A 139 -10.65 8.86 -7.12
CA ILE A 139 -11.22 9.81 -6.18
C ILE A 139 -12.56 10.26 -6.76
N VAL A 140 -13.62 10.17 -5.99
CA VAL A 140 -14.97 10.57 -6.39
C VAL A 140 -15.50 11.62 -5.43
N PHE A 141 -16.01 12.72 -5.96
CA PHE A 141 -16.61 13.82 -5.22
C PHE A 141 -18.12 13.80 -5.42
N THR A 142 -18.86 13.88 -4.33
CA THR A 142 -20.33 13.93 -4.34
C THR A 142 -20.82 15.09 -3.50
N ASP A 143 -21.61 15.97 -4.12
CA ASP A 143 -22.27 17.08 -3.43
C ASP A 143 -23.34 16.53 -2.48
N VAL A 144 -23.34 17.00 -1.23
CA VAL A 144 -24.42 16.73 -0.27
C VAL A 144 -25.28 17.99 -0.22
N PRO A 145 -26.55 17.94 -0.65
CA PRO A 145 -27.42 19.11 -0.53
C PRO A 145 -27.54 19.48 0.95
N ASP A 146 -27.23 20.74 1.25
CA ASP A 146 -27.28 21.30 2.59
C ASP A 146 -28.73 21.30 3.07
N ASN A 147 -29.12 20.30 3.84
CA ASN A 147 -30.51 20.06 4.22
C ASN A 147 -30.93 20.91 5.44
N ASP A 148 -30.42 22.13 5.53
CA ASP A 148 -30.66 23.05 6.65
C ASP A 148 -31.87 23.97 6.43
N ASN A 149 -32.77 23.64 5.50
CA ASN A 149 -34.04 24.35 5.32
C ASN A 149 -35.24 23.41 5.12
N ILE A 150 -35.53 22.55 6.10
CA ILE A 150 -36.89 22.01 6.30
C ILE A 150 -37.49 22.64 7.57
N LYS A 151 -37.81 23.94 7.48
CA LYS A 151 -38.93 24.49 8.23
C LYS A 151 -40.15 24.41 7.32
N LEU A 152 -41.10 23.52 7.66
CA LEU A 152 -42.56 23.61 7.47
C LEU A 152 -43.19 22.23 7.17
N SER A 153 -43.66 21.54 8.21
CA SER A 153 -45.08 21.14 8.35
C SER A 153 -45.28 20.30 9.62
N LYS A 154 -46.16 20.77 10.51
CA LYS A 154 -46.53 20.15 11.78
C LYS A 154 -47.62 19.08 11.57
N ASN A 155 -47.51 18.03 12.37
CA ASN A 155 -48.60 17.24 12.95
C ASN A 155 -49.36 16.25 12.04
N ALA A 156 -48.72 15.11 11.74
CA ALA A 156 -49.41 13.80 11.66
C ALA A 156 -48.45 12.58 11.72
N GLY A 157 -47.13 12.73 11.47
CA GLY A 157 -46.17 11.61 11.38
C GLY A 157 -45.12 11.52 12.51
N LYS A 158 -45.31 12.20 13.64
CA LYS A 158 -44.24 12.46 14.63
C LYS A 158 -43.71 11.23 15.38
N LYS A 159 -44.46 10.12 15.42
CA LYS A 159 -43.98 8.85 16.01
C LYS A 159 -43.07 8.09 15.04
N SER A 160 -43.45 8.00 13.76
CA SER A 160 -42.70 7.22 12.78
C SER A 160 -41.36 7.86 12.38
N LEU A 161 -41.27 9.19 12.33
CA LEU A 161 -40.01 9.88 12.02
C LEU A 161 -39.00 9.79 13.17
N ASN A 162 -39.46 9.92 14.42
CA ASN A 162 -38.61 9.75 15.60
C ASN A 162 -38.09 8.32 15.74
N ASP A 163 -38.90 7.31 15.40
CA ASP A 163 -38.47 5.91 15.41
C ASP A 163 -37.42 5.65 14.30
N ILE A 164 -37.53 6.30 13.14
CA ILE A 164 -36.53 6.21 12.07
C ILE A 164 -35.23 6.92 12.48
N GLU A 165 -35.30 8.13 13.04
CA GLU A 165 -34.12 8.85 13.56
C GLU A 165 -33.44 8.10 14.71
N ASN A 166 -34.22 7.57 15.67
CA ASN A 166 -33.67 6.74 16.74
C ASN A 166 -33.02 5.47 16.19
N SER A 167 -33.63 4.79 15.21
CA SER A 167 -33.00 3.60 14.61
C SER A 167 -31.71 3.94 13.84
N LYS A 168 -31.63 5.13 13.24
CA LYS A 168 -30.40 5.61 12.58
C LYS A 168 -29.32 5.91 13.62
N LEU A 169 -29.69 6.58 14.70
CA LEU A 169 -28.78 6.93 15.79
C LEU A 169 -28.29 5.68 16.54
N GLU A 170 -29.15 4.69 16.75
CA GLU A 170 -28.77 3.39 17.31
C GLU A 170 -27.80 2.63 16.42
N ARG A 171 -28.02 2.63 15.09
CA ARG A 171 -27.08 2.03 14.13
C ARG A 171 -25.75 2.77 14.11
N GLU A 172 -25.77 4.09 14.21
CA GLU A 172 -24.56 4.91 14.24
C GLU A 172 -23.78 4.69 15.53
N LEU A 173 -24.46 4.60 16.68
CA LEU A 173 -23.85 4.23 17.95
C LEU A 173 -23.27 2.82 17.92
N GLN A 174 -23.98 1.86 17.30
CA GLN A 174 -23.50 0.50 17.14
C GLN A 174 -22.24 0.45 16.26
N ARG A 175 -22.27 1.15 15.13
CA ARG A 175 -21.12 1.28 14.24
C ARG A 175 -19.93 1.92 14.96
N LEU A 176 -20.14 2.98 15.72
CA LEU A 176 -19.07 3.65 16.46
C LEU A 176 -18.48 2.73 17.54
N ARG A 177 -19.31 1.92 18.21
CA ARG A 177 -18.82 0.89 19.14
C ARG A 177 -17.98 -0.17 18.46
N GLU A 178 -18.41 -0.65 17.30
CA GLU A 178 -17.65 -1.61 16.50
C GLU A 178 -16.32 -1.02 16.02
N GLU A 179 -16.32 0.25 15.59
CA GLU A 179 -15.10 0.97 15.21
C GLU A 179 -14.16 1.16 16.41
N MET A 180 -14.68 1.51 17.59
CA MET A 180 -13.86 1.59 18.82
C MET A 180 -13.30 0.24 19.23
N GLN A 181 -14.09 -0.83 19.14
CA GLN A 181 -13.62 -2.17 19.46
C GLN A 181 -12.53 -2.62 18.49
N SER A 182 -12.73 -2.41 17.19
CA SER A 182 -11.71 -2.70 16.17
C SER A 182 -10.43 -1.89 16.41
N ALA A 183 -10.54 -0.61 16.80
CA ALA A 183 -9.37 0.21 17.12
C ALA A 183 -8.64 -0.28 18.38
N LEU A 184 -9.37 -0.77 19.39
CA LEU A 184 -8.77 -1.38 20.57
C LEU A 184 -8.04 -2.69 20.22
N GLU A 185 -8.65 -3.54 19.40
CA GLU A 185 -8.02 -4.78 18.93
C GLU A 185 -6.75 -4.48 18.09
N GLU A 186 -6.79 -3.48 17.20
CA GLU A 186 -5.62 -3.01 16.46
C GLU A 186 -4.53 -2.48 17.40
N MET A 187 -4.90 -1.71 18.42
CA MET A 187 -3.95 -1.18 19.41
C MET A 187 -3.31 -2.31 20.22
N GLN A 188 -4.10 -3.28 20.68
CA GLN A 188 -3.60 -4.45 21.40
C GLN A 188 -2.66 -5.28 20.54
N THR A 189 -3.02 -5.50 19.27
CA THR A 189 -2.16 -6.21 18.31
C THR A 189 -0.84 -5.47 18.11
N SER A 190 -0.89 -4.14 17.96
CA SER A 190 0.32 -3.33 17.83
C SER A 190 1.19 -3.35 19.10
N GLU A 191 0.57 -3.39 20.29
CA GLU A 191 1.29 -3.48 21.55
C GLU A 191 1.97 -4.85 21.70
N GLU A 192 1.28 -5.93 21.31
CA GLU A 192 1.84 -7.28 21.29
C GLU A 192 2.98 -7.39 20.28
N GLU A 193 2.83 -6.86 19.06
CA GLU A 193 3.92 -6.78 18.07
C GLU A 193 5.14 -5.99 18.61
N LEU A 194 4.92 -4.85 19.28
CA LEU A 194 6.00 -4.10 19.90
C LEU A 194 6.69 -4.87 21.03
N LYS A 195 5.92 -5.61 21.82
CA LYS A 195 6.46 -6.47 22.88
C LYS A 195 7.28 -7.62 22.30
N THR A 196 6.77 -8.30 21.27
CA THR A 196 7.49 -9.37 20.57
C THR A 196 8.77 -8.85 19.92
N THR A 197 8.73 -7.71 19.23
CA THR A 197 9.95 -7.13 18.63
C THR A 197 10.98 -6.74 19.69
N ASN A 198 10.54 -6.27 20.86
CA ASN A 198 11.45 -6.00 21.97
C ASN A 198 12.06 -7.29 22.56
N GLU A 199 11.26 -8.35 22.71
CA GLU A 199 11.73 -9.68 23.13
C GLU A 199 12.73 -10.29 22.12
N GLU A 200 12.48 -10.14 20.82
CA GLU A 200 13.42 -10.55 19.76
C GLU A 200 14.72 -9.74 19.79
N LEU A 201 14.65 -8.42 20.00
CA LEU A 201 15.84 -7.58 20.17
C LEU A 201 16.63 -7.97 21.43
N GLN A 202 15.96 -8.31 22.52
CA GLN A 202 16.64 -8.81 23.71
C GLN A 202 17.30 -10.17 23.44
N SER A 203 16.58 -11.11 22.80
CA SER A 203 17.11 -12.43 22.44
C SER A 203 18.33 -12.33 21.53
N THR A 204 18.30 -11.44 20.53
CA THR A 204 19.47 -11.22 19.65
C THR A 204 20.65 -10.61 20.39
N ASN A 205 20.40 -9.74 21.38
CA ASN A 205 21.45 -9.20 22.22
C ASN A 205 22.07 -10.28 23.12
N GLU A 206 21.24 -11.16 23.71
CA GLU A 206 21.71 -12.31 24.50
C GLU A 206 22.51 -13.30 23.64
N GLU A 207 22.07 -13.55 22.40
CA GLU A 207 22.82 -14.38 21.44
C GLU A 207 24.17 -13.74 21.07
N LEU A 208 24.20 -12.43 20.81
CA LEU A 208 25.45 -11.70 20.57
C LEU A 208 26.38 -11.74 21.80
N GLN A 209 25.84 -11.64 23.00
CA GLN A 209 26.63 -11.80 24.21
C GLN A 209 27.20 -13.22 24.32
N SER A 210 26.38 -14.25 24.08
CA SER A 210 26.80 -15.64 24.11
C SER A 210 27.90 -15.93 23.07
N THR A 211 27.78 -15.39 21.85
CA THR A 211 28.83 -15.56 20.82
C THR A 211 30.12 -14.84 21.19
N ASN A 212 30.03 -13.71 21.89
CA ASN A 212 31.19 -13.00 22.42
C ASN A 212 31.86 -13.81 23.55
N GLU A 213 31.07 -14.36 24.47
CA GLU A 213 31.56 -15.26 25.52
C GLU A 213 32.25 -16.49 24.92
N GLU A 214 31.64 -17.14 23.93
CA GLU A 214 32.23 -18.28 23.22
C GLU A 214 33.54 -17.91 22.50
N LEU A 215 33.60 -16.73 21.86
CA LEU A 215 34.83 -16.21 21.26
C LEU A 215 35.92 -15.99 22.31
N THR A 216 35.57 -15.44 23.47
CA THR A 216 36.53 -15.24 24.56
C THR A 216 37.04 -16.56 25.12
N THR A 217 36.17 -17.57 25.28
CA THR A 217 36.56 -18.92 25.69
C THR A 217 37.49 -19.55 24.64
N SER A 218 37.15 -19.48 23.36
CA SER A 218 37.99 -20.00 22.28
C SER A 218 39.38 -19.33 22.26
N LYS A 219 39.43 -18.03 22.53
CA LYS A 219 40.69 -17.29 22.67
C LYS A 219 41.51 -17.77 23.87
N GLU A 220 40.88 -17.98 25.03
CA GLU A 220 41.53 -18.49 26.24
C GLU A 220 42.06 -19.91 26.04
N GLU A 221 41.29 -20.79 25.40
CA GLU A 221 41.72 -22.15 25.04
C GLU A 221 42.93 -22.12 24.10
N MET A 222 42.91 -21.25 23.08
CA MET A 222 44.06 -21.10 22.17
C MET A 222 45.30 -20.57 22.91
N GLN A 223 45.12 -19.66 23.86
CA GLN A 223 46.22 -19.16 24.68
C GLN A 223 46.78 -20.27 25.57
N SER A 224 45.92 -21.04 26.23
CA SER A 224 46.32 -22.18 27.06
C SER A 224 47.09 -23.23 26.26
N MET A 225 46.63 -23.54 25.04
CA MET A 225 47.33 -24.47 24.14
C MET A 225 48.73 -23.94 23.74
N ASN A 226 48.87 -22.63 23.55
CA ASN A 226 50.16 -22.01 23.27
C ASN A 226 51.11 -22.10 24.49
N GLU A 227 50.59 -21.85 25.70
CA GLU A 227 51.36 -22.00 26.94
C GLU A 227 51.82 -23.45 27.17
N GLU A 228 50.96 -24.43 26.87
CA GLU A 228 51.30 -25.85 26.92
C GLU A 228 52.39 -26.21 25.88
N LEU A 229 52.27 -25.74 24.64
CA LEU A 229 53.28 -25.93 23.60
C LEU A 229 54.63 -25.30 23.96
N GLN A 230 54.63 -24.13 24.59
CA GLN A 230 55.87 -23.50 25.07
C GLN A 230 56.51 -24.32 26.18
N THR A 231 55.70 -24.84 27.11
CA THR A 231 56.18 -25.72 28.18
C THR A 231 56.78 -27.01 27.62
N LEU A 232 56.12 -27.64 26.65
CA LEU A 232 56.60 -28.85 25.99
C LEU A 232 57.90 -28.60 25.22
N ASN A 233 58.01 -27.47 24.53
CA ASN A 233 59.26 -27.08 23.86
C ASN A 233 60.40 -26.88 24.86
N ALA A 234 60.14 -26.26 26.01
CA ALA A 234 61.14 -26.09 27.07
C ALA A 234 61.58 -27.46 27.64
N GLU A 235 60.66 -28.39 27.87
CA GLU A 235 60.98 -29.75 28.32
C GLU A 235 61.81 -30.51 27.27
N LEU A 236 61.45 -30.39 25.98
CA LEU A 236 62.20 -31.00 24.88
C LEU A 236 63.62 -30.45 24.81
N GLN A 237 63.79 -29.13 24.94
CA GLN A 237 65.10 -28.48 24.94
C GLN A 237 65.94 -28.95 26.14
N SER A 238 65.34 -29.05 27.33
CA SER A 238 66.02 -29.61 28.51
C SER A 238 66.50 -31.04 28.27
N LYS A 239 65.66 -31.91 27.67
CA LYS A 239 66.07 -33.28 27.33
C LYS A 239 67.21 -33.31 26.32
N ILE A 240 67.21 -32.43 25.32
CA ILE A 240 68.31 -32.30 24.36
C ILE A 240 69.61 -31.92 25.07
N ASP A 241 69.54 -30.95 25.99
CA ASP A 241 70.68 -30.50 26.77
C ASP A 241 71.22 -31.61 27.69
N ASP A 242 70.34 -32.39 28.34
CA ASP A 242 70.71 -33.55 29.15
C ASP A 242 71.36 -34.65 28.30
N PHE A 243 70.81 -34.97 27.13
CA PHE A 243 71.42 -35.92 26.20
C PHE A 243 72.81 -35.45 25.74
N SER A 244 72.95 -34.15 25.43
CA SER A 244 74.23 -33.56 25.05
C SER A 244 75.26 -33.64 26.18
N ARG A 245 74.84 -33.42 27.44
CA ARG A 245 75.72 -33.60 28.62
C ARG A 245 76.19 -35.06 28.74
N VAL A 246 75.28 -36.02 28.68
CA VAL A 246 75.61 -37.45 28.77
C VAL A 246 76.53 -37.88 27.62
N ASP A 247 76.28 -37.42 26.39
CA ASP A 247 77.14 -37.71 25.23
C ASP A 247 78.56 -37.14 25.42
N ASN A 248 78.67 -35.91 25.91
CA ASN A 248 79.97 -35.30 26.22
C ASN A 248 80.68 -36.03 27.37
N ASP A 249 79.97 -36.43 28.42
CA ASP A 249 80.54 -37.22 29.52
C ASP A 249 81.04 -38.58 29.05
N MET A 250 80.29 -39.27 28.18
CA MET A 250 80.73 -40.52 27.55
C MET A 250 81.97 -40.32 26.69
N LYS A 251 82.02 -39.26 25.87
CA LYS A 251 83.21 -38.92 25.07
C LYS A 251 84.43 -38.64 25.96
N ASN A 252 84.24 -37.90 27.04
CA ASN A 252 85.32 -37.59 28.00
C ASN A 252 85.83 -38.85 28.69
N LEU A 253 84.94 -39.75 29.12
CA LEU A 253 85.34 -41.04 29.69
C LEU A 253 86.09 -41.92 28.69
N LEU A 254 85.58 -42.05 27.46
CA LEU A 254 86.26 -42.81 26.40
C LEU A 254 87.67 -42.26 26.11
N ASN A 255 87.81 -40.93 26.02
CA ASN A 255 89.10 -40.28 25.80
C ASN A 255 90.05 -40.40 27.01
N SER A 256 89.53 -40.40 28.24
CA SER A 256 90.34 -40.48 29.46
C SER A 256 90.79 -41.89 29.82
N THR A 257 90.17 -42.94 29.26
CA THR A 257 90.47 -44.32 29.68
C THR A 257 91.58 -44.98 28.85
N ASP A 258 92.13 -44.35 27.80
CA ASP A 258 93.21 -44.90 26.95
C ASP A 258 92.98 -46.36 26.49
N ILE A 259 91.71 -46.77 26.40
CA ILE A 259 91.33 -48.11 25.95
C ILE A 259 91.36 -48.09 24.42
N ALA A 260 92.29 -48.83 23.82
CA ALA A 260 92.31 -49.07 22.39
C ALA A 260 91.01 -49.81 21.98
N THR A 261 90.11 -49.09 21.31
CA THR A 261 88.90 -49.66 20.72
C THR A 261 89.25 -50.46 19.46
N LEU A 262 89.20 -51.78 19.55
CA LEU A 262 89.33 -52.68 18.41
C LEU A 262 87.97 -52.77 17.70
N PHE A 263 87.85 -52.25 16.49
CA PHE A 263 86.68 -52.51 15.63
C PHE A 263 86.88 -53.86 14.93
N LEU A 264 85.92 -54.78 15.10
CA LEU A 264 85.84 -56.06 14.39
C LEU A 264 84.82 -55.98 13.26
#